data_AF-A0A2M7X816-F1
#
_entry.id   AF-A0A2M7X816-F1
#
_cell.length_a   1.000
_cell.length_b   1.000
_cell.length_c   1.000
_cell.angle_alpha   90.00
_cell.angle_beta   90.00
_cell.angle_gamma   90.00
#
_symmetry.space_group_name_H-M   'P 1'
#
loop_
_entity.id
_entity.type
_entity.pdbx_description
1 polymer ?
#
loop_
_entity_poly.entity_id
_entity_poly.type
_entity_poly.pdbx_seq_one_letter_code
_entity_poly.pdbx_strand_id
1 'polypeptide(L)' 'GLQADPKWLPSKYFYDAIGSALFEQICAAPEYYLTRSECSILQTQAAAIGAAIGSGVLVIEYGSGSGVKT' A
#
# COMPACT_ATOMS: atom_id res chain seq x y z
N GLY A 1 3.93 9.82 -22.21
CA GLY A 1 5.33 9.66 -22.59
C GLY A 1 5.91 11.02 -22.87
N LEU A 2 7.23 11.13 -22.92
CA LEU A 2 7.91 12.42 -23.13
C LEU A 2 7.55 13.09 -24.46
N GLN A 3 7.12 12.32 -25.46
CA GLN A 3 6.67 12.79 -26.77
C GLN A 3 5.13 12.90 -26.90
N ALA A 4 4.36 12.57 -25.85
CA ALA A 4 2.91 12.65 -25.90
C ALA A 4 2.40 14.09 -25.70
N ASP A 5 1.19 14.37 -26.18
CA ASP A 5 0.46 15.60 -25.90
C ASP A 5 -0.96 15.26 -25.40
N PRO A 6 -1.25 15.41 -24.09
CA PRO A 6 -0.35 15.94 -23.05
C PRO A 6 0.78 14.96 -22.67
N LYS A 7 1.90 15.53 -22.19
CA LYS A 7 3.02 14.74 -21.64
C LYS A 7 2.58 14.00 -20.37
N TRP A 8 3.08 12.79 -20.21
CA TRP A 8 2.78 11.95 -19.04
C TRP A 8 3.92 10.98 -18.74
N LEU A 9 4.03 10.54 -17.49
CA LEU A 9 4.92 9.46 -17.06
C LEU A 9 4.12 8.43 -16.22
N PRO A 10 4.42 7.12 -16.34
CA PRO A 10 3.91 6.11 -15.43
C PRO A 10 4.26 6.43 -13.97
N SER A 11 3.28 6.33 -13.06
CA SER A 11 3.50 6.56 -11.62
C SER A 11 4.45 5.55 -10.97
N LYS A 12 4.64 4.36 -11.57
CA LYS A 12 5.58 3.35 -11.07
C LYS A 12 7.02 3.88 -10.91
N TYR A 13 7.38 4.93 -11.66
CA TYR A 13 8.70 5.55 -11.56
C TYR A 13 8.87 6.45 -10.33
N PHE A 14 7.81 6.70 -9.56
CA PHE A 14 7.93 7.35 -8.25
C PHE A 14 8.55 6.45 -7.18
N TYR A 15 8.64 5.14 -7.39
CA TYR A 15 8.98 4.18 -6.33
C TYR A 15 10.41 3.64 -6.49
N ASP A 16 11.38 4.51 -6.74
CA ASP A 16 12.78 4.19 -6.49
C ASP A 16 13.08 4.22 -4.98
N ALA A 17 14.34 4.04 -4.57
CA ALA A 17 14.69 4.02 -3.15
C ALA A 17 14.29 5.31 -2.40
N ILE A 18 14.46 6.47 -3.04
CA ILE A 18 14.17 7.77 -2.43
C ILE A 18 12.66 8.01 -2.40
N GLY A 19 11.99 7.80 -3.53
CA GLY A 19 10.56 8.02 -3.65
C GLY A 19 9.74 7.02 -2.82
N SER A 20 10.24 5.80 -2.61
CA SER A 20 9.65 4.86 -1.65
C SER A 20 9.76 5.37 -0.22
N ALA A 21 10.93 5.89 0.20
CA ALA A 21 11.09 6.48 1.53
C ALA A 21 10.22 7.73 1.72
N LEU A 22 10.04 8.55 0.68
CA LEU A 22 9.10 9.67 0.69
C LEU A 22 7.66 9.20 0.81
N PHE A 23 7.28 8.12 0.12
CA PHE A 23 5.94 7.56 0.24
C PHE A 23 5.65 7.04 1.66
N GLU A 24 6.63 6.42 2.33
CA GLU A 24 6.50 6.05 3.74
C GLU A 24 6.27 7.25 4.65
N GLN A 25 6.92 8.39 4.39
CA GLN A 25 6.65 9.63 5.13
C GLN A 25 5.25 10.18 4.83
N ILE A 26 4.81 10.11 3.57
CA ILE A 26 3.43 10.49 3.19
C ILE A 26 2.42 9.63 3.96
N CYS A 27 2.64 8.32 4.07
CA CYS A 27 1.77 7.41 4.82
C CYS A 27 1.60 7.78 6.31
N ALA A 28 2.57 8.50 6.89
CA ALA A 28 2.52 8.98 8.27
C ALA A 28 1.94 10.39 8.42
N ALA A 29 1.76 11.13 7.32
CA ALA A 29 1.26 12.50 7.36
C ALA A 29 -0.20 12.55 7.86
N PRO A 30 -0.58 13.53 8.70
CA PRO A 30 -1.92 13.61 9.27
C PRO A 30 -3.01 13.76 8.20
N GLU A 31 -2.70 14.44 7.09
CA GLU A 31 -3.59 14.65 5.95
C GLU A 31 -3.82 13.36 5.15
N TYR A 32 -2.82 12.46 5.11
CA TYR A 32 -2.89 11.21 4.35
C TYR A 32 -3.44 10.06 5.22
N TYR A 33 -4.73 10.14 5.52
CA TYR A 33 -5.39 9.20 6.44
C TYR A 33 -5.46 7.74 5.95
N LEU A 34 -5.26 7.50 4.65
CA LEU A 34 -5.55 6.22 3.99
C LEU A 34 -4.83 5.04 4.67
N THR A 35 -3.52 5.14 4.88
CA THR A 35 -2.74 4.07 5.52
C THR A 35 -3.24 3.78 6.93
N ARG A 36 -3.52 4.82 7.73
CA ARG A 36 -4.04 4.67 9.09
C ARG A 36 -5.42 4.00 9.12
N SER A 37 -6.31 4.41 8.21
CA SER A 37 -7.66 3.83 8.11
C SER A 37 -7.62 2.37 7.70
N GLU A 38 -6.81 2.01 6.71
CA GLU A 38 -6.63 0.61 6.29
C GLU A 38 -6.07 -0.25 7.43
N CYS A 39 -5.00 0.20 8.10
CA CYS A 39 -4.44 -0.52 9.25
C CYS A 39 -5.48 -0.72 10.35
N SER A 40 -6.30 0.28 10.66
CA SER A 40 -7.36 0.18 11.66
C SER A 40 -8.42 -0.86 11.28
N ILE A 41 -8.85 -0.88 10.02
CA ILE A 41 -9.80 -1.87 9.51
C ILE A 41 -9.22 -3.27 9.58
N LEU A 42 -7.99 -3.46 9.10
CA LEU A 42 -7.31 -4.76 9.12
C LEU A 42 -7.13 -5.27 10.54
N GLN A 43 -6.68 -4.42 11.47
CA GLN A 43 -6.55 -4.79 12.89
C GLN A 43 -7.89 -5.20 13.51
N THR A 44 -8.97 -4.48 13.17
CA THR A 44 -10.30 -4.77 13.71
C THR A 44 -10.92 -6.03 13.10
N GLN A 45 -10.67 -6.30 11.82
CA GLN A 45 -11.34 -7.35 11.06
C GLN A 45 -10.48 -8.60 10.83
N ALA A 46 -9.20 -8.60 11.21
CA ALA A 46 -8.26 -9.70 10.96
C ALA A 46 -8.80 -11.07 11.39
N ALA A 47 -9.42 -11.14 12.59
CA ALA A 47 -9.98 -12.39 13.09
C ALA A 47 -11.18 -12.88 12.25
N ALA A 48 -12.08 -11.96 11.86
CA ALA A 48 -13.24 -12.29 11.03
C ALA A 48 -12.83 -12.72 9.61
N ILE A 49 -11.85 -12.02 9.04
CA ILE A 49 -11.24 -12.37 7.74
C ILE A 49 -10.59 -13.75 7.82
N GLY A 50 -9.78 -14.01 8.86
CA GLY A 50 -9.13 -15.32 9.06
C GLY A 50 -10.15 -16.45 9.23
N ALA A 51 -11.23 -16.23 9.97
CA ALA A 51 -12.30 -17.21 10.14
C ALA A 51 -13.05 -17.50 8.82
N ALA A 52 -13.27 -16.49 7.98
CA ALA A 52 -13.91 -16.66 6.68
C ALA A 52 -13.03 -17.38 5.65
N ILE A 53 -11.72 -17.19 5.71
CA ILE A 53 -10.74 -17.82 4.81
C ILE A 53 -10.45 -19.28 5.23
N GLY A 54 -10.37 -19.56 6.52
CA GLY A 54 -10.00 -20.87 7.05
C GLY A 54 -8.50 -21.13 7.09
N SER A 55 -8.10 -22.37 7.39
CA SER A 55 -6.71 -22.77 7.57
C SER A 55 -6.08 -23.34 6.30
N GLY A 56 -4.74 -23.42 6.27
CA GLY A 56 -3.99 -24.01 5.15
C GLY A 56 -3.89 -23.11 3.91
N VAL A 57 -3.99 -21.80 4.09
CA VAL A 57 -3.99 -20.82 3.00
C VAL A 57 -2.63 -20.15 2.80
N LEU A 58 -2.41 -19.69 1.57
CA LEU A 58 -1.26 -18.86 1.19
C LEU A 58 -1.74 -17.42 1.01
N VAL A 59 -1.07 -16.48 1.68
CA VAL A 59 -1.30 -15.05 1.51
C VAL A 59 -0.34 -14.52 0.44
N ILE A 60 -0.88 -13.86 -0.58
CA ILE A 60 -0.10 -13.22 -1.65
C ILE A 60 -0.39 -11.72 -1.60
N GLU A 61 0.66 -10.93 -1.35
CA GLU A 61 0.57 -9.46 -1.30
C GLU A 61 1.14 -8.86 -2.57
N TYR A 62 0.29 -8.17 -3.34
CA TYR A 62 0.72 -7.48 -4.56
C TYR A 62 1.27 -6.10 -4.22
N GLY A 63 2.57 -5.90 -4.46
CA GLY A 63 3.22 -4.60 -4.22
C GLY A 63 3.38 -4.32 -2.73
N SER A 64 4.03 -5.23 -2.00
CA SER A 64 4.10 -5.27 -0.54
C SER A 64 4.72 -4.03 0.13
N GLY A 65 5.40 -3.16 -0.62
CA GLY A 65 6.03 -1.97 -0.07
C GLY A 65 6.88 -2.30 1.16
N SER A 66 6.61 -1.63 2.28
CA SER A 66 7.25 -1.86 3.59
C SER A 66 6.73 -3.08 4.37
N GLY A 67 5.68 -3.76 3.92
CA GLY A 67 5.11 -4.95 4.57
C GLY A 67 4.44 -4.68 5.91
N VAL A 68 4.17 -3.42 6.26
CA VAL A 68 3.61 -3.01 7.57
C VAL A 68 2.16 -3.49 7.77
N LYS A 69 1.46 -3.87 6.70
CA LYS A 69 0.02 -4.20 6.70
C LYS A 69 -0.27 -5.70 6.65
N THR A 70 0.76 -6.54 6.62
CA THR A 70 0.68 -7.99 6.48
C THR A 70 1.20 -8.68 7.73
#